data_AF-A0A6P5EDQ6-F1
#
_entry.id   AF-A0A6P5EDQ6-F1
#
_cell.length_a   1.000
_cell.length_b   1.000
_cell.length_c   1.000
_cell.angle_alpha   90.00
_cell.angle_beta   90.00
_cell.angle_gamma   90.00
#
_symmetry.space_group_name_H-M   'P 1'
#
loop_
_entity.id
_entity.type
_entity.pdbx_description
1 polymer ?
#
loop_
_entity_poly.entity_id
_entity_poly.type
_entity_poly.pdbx_seq_one_letter_code
_entity_poly.pdbx_strand_id
1 'polypeptide(L)'
;MKNLFSLYVPLSLILILLVSLPLRRATPTFRQTCATPASVEEACKSAADKHSAVSLQHCISALGSDPRSHSADLHGLAAVAVKLAIDHATSTESKIDDLIDLEPTPSVKERLSSCLEVYSDAVDSLRNALDNLNARLYDKATNLLTSSLDAAESCEKVLQGAKGLSPAHVALQR
;
A
#
# COMPACT_ATOMS: atom_id res chain seq x y z
N MET A 1 -39.36 -28.13 18.79
CA MET A 1 -39.00 -26.84 18.16
C MET A 1 -37.59 -26.82 17.55
N LYS A 2 -37.00 -27.95 17.13
CA LYS A 2 -35.68 -28.00 16.44
C LYS A 2 -35.80 -28.30 14.94
N ASN A 3 -36.98 -28.71 14.49
CA ASN A 3 -37.23 -29.13 13.10
C ASN A 3 -37.80 -27.99 12.22
N LEU A 4 -38.11 -26.82 12.82
CA LEU A 4 -38.65 -25.66 12.09
C LEU A 4 -37.55 -24.79 11.47
N PHE A 5 -36.37 -24.74 12.11
CA PHE A 5 -35.21 -23.99 11.59
C PHE A 5 -34.50 -24.70 10.42
N SER A 6 -34.61 -26.03 10.33
CA SER A 6 -33.95 -26.83 9.29
C SER A 6 -34.56 -26.61 7.90
N LEU A 7 -35.86 -26.32 7.81
CA LEU A 7 -36.54 -25.99 6.55
C LEU A 7 -36.43 -24.50 6.17
N TYR A 8 -36.14 -23.61 7.14
CA TYR A 8 -36.09 -22.16 6.90
C TYR A 8 -34.89 -21.75 6.03
N VAL A 9 -33.75 -22.41 6.23
CA VAL A 9 -32.51 -22.17 5.49
C VAL A 9 -32.63 -22.54 4.00
N PRO A 10 -33.12 -23.73 3.60
CA PRO A 10 -33.26 -24.07 2.18
C PRO A 10 -34.36 -23.25 1.48
N LEU A 11 -35.45 -22.89 2.16
CA LEU A 11 -36.50 -22.04 1.60
C LEU A 11 -36.02 -20.61 1.34
N SER A 12 -35.19 -20.06 2.23
CA SER A 12 -34.60 -18.71 2.05
C SER A 12 -33.58 -18.67 0.90
N LEU A 13 -32.80 -19.75 0.73
CA LEU A 13 -31.85 -19.89 -0.37
C LEU A 13 -32.55 -19.97 -1.75
N ILE A 14 -33.68 -20.67 -1.84
CA ILE A 14 -34.49 -20.77 -3.07
C ILE A 14 -35.08 -19.40 -3.45
N LEU A 15 -35.53 -18.61 -2.47
CA LEU A 15 -36.09 -17.28 -2.72
C LEU A 15 -35.04 -16.29 -3.25
N ILE A 16 -33.81 -16.35 -2.72
CA ILE A 16 -32.67 -15.51 -3.16
C ILE A 16 -32.22 -15.88 -4.58
N LEU A 17 -32.22 -17.17 -4.92
CA LEU A 17 -31.88 -17.66 -6.27
C LEU A 17 -32.92 -17.25 -7.33
N LEU A 18 -34.20 -17.14 -6.97
CA LEU A 18 -35.26 -16.68 -7.88
C LEU A 18 -35.20 -15.17 -8.17
N VAL A 19 -34.68 -14.35 -7.23
CA VAL A 19 -34.53 -12.90 -7.40
C VAL A 19 -33.25 -12.54 -8.19
N SER A 20 -32.26 -13.42 -8.21
CA SER A 20 -30.96 -13.19 -8.87
C SER A 20 -30.82 -13.80 -10.27
N LEU A 21 -31.89 -14.36 -10.85
CA LEU A 21 -31.94 -14.70 -12.29
C LEU A 21 -32.50 -13.53 -13.11
N PRO A 22 -31.67 -12.69 -13.76
CA PRO A 22 -32.14 -11.87 -14.88
C PRO A 22 -32.39 -12.75 -16.11
N LEU A 23 -33.64 -12.76 -16.60
CA LEU A 23 -33.95 -13.19 -17.96
C LEU A 23 -33.25 -12.26 -18.97
N ARG A 24 -32.37 -12.86 -19.79
CA ARG A 24 -31.86 -12.41 -21.10
C ARG A 24 -30.97 -11.16 -21.21
N ARG A 25 -29.74 -11.45 -21.69
CA ARG A 25 -28.95 -10.82 -22.77
C ARG A 25 -29.35 -9.40 -23.20
N ALA A 26 -28.47 -8.46 -22.86
CA ALA A 26 -28.07 -7.38 -23.75
C ALA A 26 -26.54 -7.46 -23.96
N THR A 27 -26.11 -7.12 -25.17
CA THR A 27 -24.75 -7.07 -25.73
C THR A 27 -23.65 -6.61 -24.76
N PRO A 28 -22.39 -7.07 -24.91
CA PRO A 28 -21.27 -6.40 -24.27
C PRO A 28 -21.03 -5.09 -25.02
N THR A 29 -21.79 -4.05 -24.66
CA THR A 29 -21.24 -2.70 -24.76
C THR A 29 -20.08 -2.73 -23.77
N PHE A 30 -18.86 -2.81 -24.28
CA PHE A 30 -17.72 -2.33 -23.54
C PHE A 30 -18.06 -0.87 -23.21
N ARG A 31 -18.66 -0.66 -22.03
CA ARG A 31 -18.48 0.59 -21.32
C ARG A 31 -16.99 0.62 -21.04
N GLN A 32 -16.27 1.15 -22.02
CA GLN A 32 -15.16 2.03 -21.77
C GLN A 32 -15.72 3.04 -20.77
N THR A 33 -15.58 2.75 -19.48
CA THR A 33 -15.64 3.81 -18.49
C THR A 33 -14.55 4.75 -18.96
N CYS A 34 -14.92 5.86 -19.60
CA CYS A 34 -14.05 7.02 -19.63
C CYS A 34 -13.54 7.12 -18.21
N ALA A 35 -12.23 7.01 -18.01
CA ALA A 35 -11.62 7.07 -16.69
C ALA A 35 -12.22 8.30 -16.01
N THR A 36 -13.16 8.08 -15.09
CA THR A 36 -13.62 9.15 -14.23
C THR A 36 -12.35 9.64 -13.55
N PRO A 37 -12.05 10.95 -13.57
CA PRO A 37 -10.97 11.46 -12.75
C PRO A 37 -11.30 10.99 -11.33
N ALA A 38 -10.56 10.00 -10.83
CA ALA A 38 -10.75 9.56 -9.48
C ALA A 38 -10.22 10.69 -8.64
N SER A 39 -11.08 11.33 -7.84
CA SER A 39 -10.56 12.27 -6.86
C SER A 39 -9.56 11.53 -5.96
N VAL A 40 -8.65 12.26 -5.32
CA VAL A 40 -7.74 11.69 -4.33
C VAL A 40 -8.53 10.91 -3.28
N GLU A 41 -9.69 11.42 -2.82
CA GLU A 41 -10.53 10.70 -1.87
C GLU A 41 -11.08 9.38 -2.43
N GLU A 42 -11.56 9.35 -3.66
CA GLU A 42 -12.10 8.13 -4.27
C GLU A 42 -11.01 7.06 -4.45
N ALA A 43 -9.83 7.46 -4.93
CA ALA A 43 -8.70 6.57 -5.08
C ALA A 43 -8.24 6.01 -3.73
N CYS A 44 -8.09 6.87 -2.73
CA CYS A 44 -7.68 6.47 -1.38
C CYS A 44 -8.73 5.60 -0.68
N LYS A 45 -10.01 5.88 -0.87
CA LYS A 45 -11.09 5.04 -0.35
C LYS A 45 -11.06 3.66 -0.99
N SER A 46 -10.91 3.58 -2.30
CA SER A 46 -10.78 2.28 -2.99
C SER A 46 -9.57 1.48 -2.50
N ALA A 47 -8.44 2.15 -2.23
CA ALA A 47 -7.25 1.51 -1.68
C ALA A 47 -7.48 1.00 -0.25
N ALA A 48 -8.05 1.83 0.63
CA ALA A 48 -8.35 1.47 2.01
C ALA A 48 -9.37 0.32 2.13
N ASP A 49 -10.37 0.27 1.24
CA ASP A 49 -11.35 -0.82 1.20
C ASP A 49 -10.73 -2.17 0.78
N LYS A 50 -9.64 -2.13 -0.01
CA LYS A 50 -8.95 -3.34 -0.51
C LYS A 50 -7.80 -3.79 0.37
N HIS A 51 -7.16 -2.88 1.08
CA HIS A 51 -5.94 -3.16 1.81
C HIS A 51 -5.95 -2.46 3.17
N SER A 52 -6.05 -3.25 4.24
CA SER A 52 -6.17 -2.76 5.62
C SER A 52 -4.97 -1.94 6.11
N ALA A 53 -3.79 -2.13 5.50
CA ALA A 53 -2.61 -1.32 5.81
C ALA A 53 -2.72 0.15 5.31
N VAL A 54 -3.66 0.45 4.41
CA VAL A 54 -3.84 1.81 3.88
C VAL A 54 -4.73 2.60 4.82
N SER A 55 -4.14 3.58 5.52
CA SER A 55 -4.93 4.57 6.25
C SER A 55 -5.53 5.59 5.29
N LEU A 56 -6.86 5.64 5.22
CA LEU A 56 -7.60 6.58 4.36
C LEU A 56 -7.14 8.03 4.56
N GLN A 57 -7.02 8.48 5.81
CA GLN A 57 -6.65 9.86 6.13
C GLN A 57 -5.20 10.17 5.72
N HIS A 58 -4.27 9.24 5.96
CA HIS A 58 -2.88 9.44 5.54
C HIS A 58 -2.75 9.43 4.02
N CYS A 59 -3.47 8.56 3.32
CA CYS A 59 -3.49 8.53 1.86
C CYS A 59 -4.01 9.86 1.29
N ILE A 60 -5.15 10.36 1.79
CA ILE A 60 -5.72 11.63 1.33
C ILE A 60 -4.77 12.79 1.61
N SER A 61 -4.19 12.85 2.81
CA SER A 61 -3.26 13.92 3.18
C SER A 61 -2.00 13.88 2.32
N ALA A 62 -1.39 12.71 2.14
CA ALA A 62 -0.16 12.56 1.38
C ALA A 62 -0.38 12.95 -0.09
N LEU A 63 -1.36 12.34 -0.76
CA LEU A 63 -1.64 12.63 -2.16
C LEU A 63 -2.21 14.04 -2.38
N GLY A 64 -3.09 14.51 -1.48
CA GLY A 64 -3.71 15.82 -1.59
C GLY A 64 -2.72 16.98 -1.43
N SER A 65 -1.61 16.75 -0.72
CA SER A 65 -0.52 17.71 -0.56
C SER A 65 0.34 17.90 -1.82
N ASP A 66 0.30 16.94 -2.74
CA ASP A 66 1.06 17.00 -3.99
C ASP A 66 0.20 17.63 -5.11
N PRO A 67 0.57 18.80 -5.67
CA PRO A 67 -0.20 19.45 -6.73
C PRO A 67 -0.40 18.58 -7.97
N ARG A 68 0.50 17.61 -8.22
CA ARG A 68 0.41 16.69 -9.36
C ARG A 68 -0.81 15.77 -9.25
N SER A 69 -1.33 15.55 -8.04
CA SER A 69 -2.50 14.70 -7.80
C SER A 69 -3.82 15.34 -8.24
N HIS A 70 -3.91 16.68 -8.28
CA HIS A 70 -5.19 17.38 -8.48
C HIS A 70 -5.80 17.20 -9.88
N SER A 71 -4.98 16.87 -10.87
CA SER A 71 -5.39 16.64 -12.26
C SER A 71 -5.07 15.24 -12.77
N ALA A 72 -4.59 14.36 -11.89
CA ALA A 72 -4.17 13.02 -12.26
C ALA A 72 -5.38 12.07 -12.41
N ASP A 73 -5.29 11.15 -13.36
CA ASP A 73 -6.13 9.95 -13.37
C ASP A 73 -5.60 8.92 -12.35
N LEU A 74 -6.25 7.76 -12.22
CA LEU A 74 -5.81 6.71 -11.30
C LEU A 74 -4.36 6.27 -11.54
N HIS A 75 -3.92 6.27 -12.80
CA HIS A 75 -2.56 5.90 -13.16
C HIS A 75 -1.56 6.98 -12.71
N GLY A 76 -1.88 8.26 -12.95
CA GLY A 76 -1.10 9.38 -12.48
C GLY A 76 -1.03 9.45 -10.96
N LEU A 77 -2.14 9.17 -10.25
CA LEU A 77 -2.18 9.10 -8.78
C LEU A 77 -1.29 7.98 -8.26
N ALA A 78 -1.31 6.81 -8.89
CA ALA A 78 -0.38 5.74 -8.56
C ALA A 78 1.07 6.18 -8.76
N ALA A 79 1.39 6.86 -9.86
CA ALA A 79 2.75 7.34 -10.12
C ALA A 79 3.20 8.40 -9.10
N VAL A 80 2.30 9.28 -8.67
CA VAL A 80 2.57 10.24 -7.59
C VAL A 80 2.81 9.51 -6.27
N ALA A 81 1.98 8.53 -5.92
CA ALA A 81 2.15 7.72 -4.71
C ALA A 81 3.53 7.02 -4.68
N VAL A 82 3.95 6.41 -5.79
CA VAL A 82 5.26 5.74 -5.87
C VAL A 82 6.41 6.75 -5.74
N LYS A 83 6.29 7.94 -6.34
CA LYS A 83 7.32 8.99 -6.19
C LYS A 83 7.44 9.47 -4.75
N LEU A 84 6.32 9.70 -4.06
CA LEU A 84 6.33 10.03 -2.63
C LEU A 84 6.98 8.91 -1.83
N ALA A 85 6.70 7.65 -2.14
CA ALA A 85 7.34 6.52 -1.48
C ALA A 85 8.87 6.49 -1.71
N ILE A 86 9.35 6.80 -2.91
CA ILE A 86 10.79 6.92 -3.22
C ILE A 86 11.42 8.02 -2.36
N ASP A 87 10.80 9.20 -2.31
CA ASP A 87 11.30 10.35 -1.54
C ASP A 87 11.38 10.00 -0.04
N HIS A 88 10.33 9.37 0.50
CA HIS A 88 10.31 8.91 1.88
C HIS A 88 11.34 7.82 2.16
N ALA A 89 11.46 6.81 1.30
CA ALA A 89 12.43 5.73 1.47
C ALA A 89 13.88 6.25 1.41
N THR A 90 14.18 7.15 0.48
CA THR A 90 15.52 7.78 0.35
C THR A 90 15.84 8.65 1.56
N SER A 91 14.86 9.39 2.07
CA SER A 91 15.02 10.19 3.29
C SER A 91 15.30 9.30 4.51
N THR A 92 14.56 8.19 4.64
CA THR A 92 14.77 7.22 5.71
C THR A 92 16.12 6.53 5.62
N GLU A 93 16.54 6.12 4.41
CA GLU A 93 17.87 5.57 4.14
C GLU A 93 18.97 6.52 4.63
N SER A 94 18.94 7.79 4.22
CA SER A 94 19.90 8.82 4.66
C SER A 94 19.89 9.00 6.18
N LYS A 95 18.71 8.95 6.80
CA LYS A 95 18.57 9.09 8.25
C LYS A 95 19.14 7.89 9.00
N ILE A 96 19.01 6.68 8.45
CA ILE A 96 19.62 5.49 9.02
C ILE A 96 21.15 5.61 8.97
N ASP A 97 21.69 6.08 7.84
CA ASP A 97 23.13 6.31 7.67
C ASP A 97 23.66 7.30 8.73
N ASP A 98 23.00 8.46 8.89
CA ASP A 98 23.34 9.44 9.93
C ASP A 98 23.28 8.85 11.35
N LEU A 99 22.30 7.97 11.63
CA LEU A 99 22.15 7.32 12.93
C LEU A 99 23.27 6.30 13.20
N ILE A 100 23.77 5.61 12.18
CA ILE A 100 24.89 4.65 12.31
C ILE A 100 26.14 5.38 12.81
N ASP A 101 26.40 6.58 12.32
CA ASP A 101 27.57 7.37 12.74
C ASP A 101 27.48 7.79 14.21
N LEU A 102 26.27 8.10 14.68
CA LEU A 102 26.01 8.61 16.03
C LEU A 102 25.82 7.51 17.10
N GLU A 103 25.51 6.28 16.71
CA GLU A 103 25.13 5.22 17.66
C GLU A 103 26.35 4.59 18.38
N PRO A 104 26.54 4.72 19.69
CA PRO A 104 27.71 4.15 20.36
C PRO A 104 27.65 2.61 20.53
N THR A 105 26.46 2.00 20.42
CA THR A 105 26.25 0.58 20.74
C THR A 105 26.48 -0.30 19.50
N PRO A 106 27.51 -1.17 19.47
CA PRO A 106 27.83 -1.97 18.28
C PRO A 106 26.67 -2.84 17.77
N SER A 107 25.91 -3.45 18.69
CA SER A 107 24.75 -4.30 18.32
C SER A 107 23.57 -3.51 17.77
N VAL A 108 23.48 -2.21 18.03
CA VAL A 108 22.47 -1.32 17.44
C VAL A 108 22.97 -0.81 16.09
N LYS A 109 24.26 -0.48 15.95
CA LYS A 109 24.88 -0.16 14.65
C LYS A 109 24.69 -1.29 13.63
N GLU A 110 24.91 -2.54 14.04
CA GLU A 110 24.73 -3.70 13.16
C GLU A 110 23.29 -3.80 12.63
N ARG A 111 22.30 -3.60 13.51
CA ARG A 111 20.88 -3.58 13.12
C ARG A 111 20.52 -2.42 12.19
N LEU A 112 21.06 -1.23 12.47
CA LEU A 112 20.89 -0.08 11.59
C LEU A 112 21.54 -0.31 10.24
N SER A 113 22.71 -0.97 10.20
CA SER A 113 23.37 -1.33 8.94
C SER A 113 22.54 -2.32 8.12
N SER A 114 21.93 -3.33 8.76
CA SER A 114 20.98 -4.21 8.08
C SER A 114 19.75 -3.46 7.57
N CYS A 115 19.24 -2.50 8.35
CA CYS A 115 18.16 -1.63 7.88
C CYS A 115 18.59 -0.77 6.69
N LEU A 116 19.80 -0.25 6.68
CA LEU A 116 20.33 0.57 5.59
C LEU A 116 20.36 -0.21 4.27
N GLU A 117 20.89 -1.44 4.30
CA GLU A 117 20.91 -2.34 3.13
C GLU A 117 19.50 -2.60 2.59
N VAL A 118 18.57 -2.93 3.49
CA VAL A 118 17.17 -3.21 3.13
C VAL A 118 16.46 -1.96 2.57
N TYR A 119 16.75 -0.76 3.07
CA TYR A 119 16.19 0.49 2.54
C TYR A 119 16.80 0.88 1.19
N SER A 120 18.10 0.66 0.99
CA SER A 120 18.75 0.84 -0.33
C SER A 120 18.07 -0.04 -1.39
N ASP A 121 17.86 -1.32 -1.08
CA ASP A 121 17.14 -2.26 -1.97
C ASP A 121 15.69 -1.85 -2.21
N ALA A 122 15.01 -1.31 -1.18
CA ALA A 122 13.65 -0.80 -1.31
C ALA A 122 13.58 0.43 -2.22
N VAL A 123 14.52 1.37 -2.11
CA VAL A 123 14.59 2.56 -2.98
C VAL A 123 14.73 2.12 -4.45
N ASP A 124 15.61 1.17 -4.74
CA ASP A 124 15.79 0.65 -6.11
C ASP A 124 14.57 -0.13 -6.59
N SER A 125 13.93 -0.90 -5.71
CA SER A 125 12.67 -1.60 -6.00
C SER A 125 11.54 -0.62 -6.33
N LEU A 126 11.43 0.49 -5.60
CA LEU A 126 10.44 1.54 -5.84
C LEU A 126 10.70 2.28 -7.17
N ARG A 127 11.95 2.57 -7.51
CA ARG A 127 12.32 3.13 -8.83
C ARG A 127 11.93 2.19 -9.96
N ASN A 128 12.25 0.91 -9.82
CA ASN A 128 11.84 -0.12 -10.78
C ASN A 128 10.31 -0.27 -10.84
N ALA A 129 9.61 -0.11 -9.72
CA ALA A 129 8.16 -0.14 -9.68
C ALA A 129 7.56 1.03 -10.47
N LEU A 130 8.15 2.23 -10.37
CA LEU A 130 7.75 3.39 -11.14
C LEU A 130 7.95 3.18 -12.64
N ASP A 131 9.07 2.58 -13.06
CA ASP A 131 9.32 2.26 -14.46
C ASP A 131 8.33 1.22 -15.00
N ASN A 132 8.07 0.16 -14.24
CA ASN A 132 7.06 -0.84 -14.61
C ASN A 132 5.66 -0.25 -14.64
N LEU A 133 5.34 0.67 -13.72
CA LEU A 133 4.07 1.39 -13.72
C LEU A 133 3.93 2.23 -14.98
N ASN A 134 4.94 3.02 -15.35
CA ASN A 134 4.96 3.82 -16.59
C ASN A 134 4.82 2.93 -17.85
N ALA A 135 5.41 1.73 -17.83
CA ALA A 135 5.25 0.72 -18.87
C ALA A 135 3.91 -0.04 -18.82
N ARG A 136 3.02 0.30 -17.87
CA ARG A 136 1.72 -0.36 -17.61
C ARG A 136 1.83 -1.84 -17.26
N LEU A 137 2.98 -2.26 -16.71
CA LEU A 137 3.23 -3.60 -16.19
C LEU A 137 2.81 -3.66 -14.71
N TYR A 138 1.51 -3.52 -14.45
CA TYR A 138 0.97 -3.33 -13.11
C TYR A 138 1.27 -4.47 -12.14
N ASP A 139 1.28 -5.72 -12.60
CA ASP A 139 1.60 -6.88 -11.74
C ASP A 139 3.05 -6.82 -11.26
N LYS A 140 3.99 -6.45 -12.15
CA LYS A 140 5.41 -6.30 -11.79
C LYS A 140 5.61 -5.12 -10.85
N ALA A 141 4.96 -3.99 -11.13
CA ALA A 141 5.01 -2.83 -10.25
C ALA A 141 4.45 -3.19 -8.86
N THR A 142 3.33 -3.89 -8.78
CA THR A 142 2.72 -4.32 -7.52
C THR A 142 3.65 -5.22 -6.72
N ASN A 143 4.28 -6.21 -7.35
CA ASN A 143 5.23 -7.10 -6.66
C ASN A 143 6.41 -6.33 -6.06
N LEU A 144 6.96 -5.36 -6.79
CA LEU A 144 8.06 -4.51 -6.31
C LEU A 144 7.61 -3.58 -5.17
N LEU A 145 6.39 -3.03 -5.24
CA LEU A 145 5.81 -2.22 -4.17
C LEU A 145 5.60 -3.05 -2.89
N THR A 146 5.05 -4.27 -3.01
CA THR A 146 4.90 -5.18 -1.87
C THR A 146 6.25 -5.52 -1.25
N SER A 147 7.26 -5.85 -2.07
CA SER A 147 8.62 -6.11 -1.58
C SER A 147 9.20 -4.92 -0.81
N SER A 148 8.92 -3.68 -1.25
CA SER A 148 9.39 -2.47 -0.59
C SER A 148 8.69 -2.22 0.75
N LEU A 149 7.41 -2.60 0.86
CA LEU A 149 6.68 -2.57 2.13
C LEU A 149 7.22 -3.62 3.11
N ASP A 150 7.47 -4.84 2.65
CA ASP A 150 8.04 -5.92 3.46
C ASP A 150 9.42 -5.55 4.01
N ALA A 151 10.22 -4.83 3.22
CA ALA A 151 11.51 -4.25 3.62
C ALA A 151 11.35 -3.28 4.80
N ALA A 152 10.41 -2.34 4.70
CA ALA A 152 10.14 -1.37 5.76
C ALA A 152 9.69 -2.06 7.07
N GLU A 153 8.77 -3.03 6.97
CA GLU A 153 8.32 -3.81 8.12
C GLU A 153 9.46 -4.64 8.75
N SER A 154 10.32 -5.21 7.93
CA SER A 154 11.44 -6.04 8.40
C SER A 154 12.44 -5.21 9.19
N CYS A 155 12.78 -4.01 8.70
CA CYS A 155 13.61 -3.08 9.47
C CYS A 155 12.96 -2.71 10.81
N GLU A 156 11.66 -2.42 10.80
CA GLU A 156 10.94 -2.10 12.05
C GLU A 156 11.03 -3.26 13.06
N LYS A 157 10.80 -4.50 12.62
CA LYS A 157 10.89 -5.70 13.47
C LYS A 157 12.31 -5.89 14.04
N VAL A 158 13.35 -5.67 13.23
CA VAL A 158 14.76 -5.76 13.67
C VAL A 158 15.08 -4.74 14.77
N LEU A 159 14.54 -3.53 14.65
CA LEU A 159 14.72 -2.47 15.64
C LEU A 159 13.89 -2.69 16.91
N GLN A 160 12.66 -3.19 16.81
CA GLN A 160 11.79 -3.52 17.95
C GLN A 160 12.31 -4.69 18.79
N GLY A 161 13.08 -5.63 18.20
CA GLY A 161 13.70 -6.75 18.91
C GLY A 161 14.75 -6.34 19.96
N ALA A 162 15.09 -5.05 20.07
CA ALA A 162 15.81 -4.49 21.21
C ALA A 162 14.78 -4.16 22.30
N LYS A 163 14.80 -4.86 23.44
CA LYS A 163 13.91 -4.51 24.56
C LYS A 163 14.17 -3.05 24.97
N GLY A 164 13.12 -2.25 24.86
CA GLY A 164 13.13 -0.80 25.04
C GLY A 164 13.21 -0.10 23.69
N LEU A 165 12.19 0.70 23.34
CA LEU A 165 12.19 1.57 22.16
C LEU A 165 13.55 2.27 22.09
N SER A 166 14.44 1.82 21.20
CA SER A 166 15.73 2.46 21.06
C SER A 166 15.49 3.90 20.59
N PRO A 167 16.33 4.86 21.01
CA PRO A 167 16.26 6.22 20.47
C PRO A 167 16.23 6.24 18.93
N ALA A 168 16.87 5.27 18.28
CA ALA A 168 16.85 5.08 16.84
C ALA A 168 15.45 4.72 16.30
N HIS A 169 14.68 3.85 16.97
CA HIS A 169 13.30 3.54 16.57
C HIS A 169 12.41 4.79 16.62
N VAL A 170 12.52 5.60 17.68
CA VAL A 170 11.78 6.87 17.81
C VAL A 170 12.26 7.90 16.78
N ALA A 171 13.54 7.90 16.44
CA ALA A 171 14.10 8.80 15.44
C ALA A 171 13.53 8.50 14.05
N LEU A 172 13.45 7.23 13.63
CA LEU A 172 12.91 6.87 12.30
C LEU A 172 11.41 7.15 12.13
N GLN A 173 10.66 7.31 13.21
CA GLN A 173 9.22 7.62 13.18
C GLN A 173 8.89 9.13 13.16
N ARG A 174 9.90 10.00 13.21
CA ARG A 174 9.77 11.48 13.15
C ARG A 174 10.24 12.02 11.82
#